data_AF-A0A0J9W0X6-F1
#
_entry.id   AF-A0A0J9W0X6-F1
#
_cell.length_a   1.000
_cell.length_b   1.000
_cell.length_c   1.000
_cell.angle_alpha   90.00
_cell.angle_beta   90.00
_cell.angle_gamma   90.00
#
_symmetry.space_group_name_H-M   'P 1'
#
loop_
_entity.id
_entity.type
_entity.pdbx_description
1 polymer ?
#
loop_
_entity_poly.entity_id
_entity_poly.type
_entity_poly.pdbx_seq_one_letter_code
_entity_poly.pdbx_strand_id
1 'polypeptide(L)'
;MSTSKDLILKHPNNAISNPGYKTGSDKPWARTFKPIKKVTSHTIVGRDDQYHSDFETGFMELQNDDRLRFNQQAVPPNNRHWRLETEADCENWFNTEVVNVVLSAWHSYPSLTQSSHIKPISENSIPENIDSVFSIKVGQQRKTVAIGEIKRNLLIQDEWQNGTIASPDQRKLSQELRGYAAKYVCPQVFCFDGAVLVLLQFRAFRAEDINDEKCPIDCWTLPIDGSSCSLRYGLYRLLAQGWRRCQAELAAPFSIGGLQPYCREYSNGQPIWKVNGQKQRSHPNGYQRGVDQQTGALIWSHQVYPVEWETGPFWE
;
A
#
# COMPACT_ATOMS: atom_id res chain seq x y z
N MET A 1 -26.70 4.72 9.37
CA MET A 1 -25.35 5.27 9.13
C MET A 1 -24.64 4.34 8.16
N SER A 2 -23.85 4.86 7.23
CA SER A 2 -23.06 4.03 6.31
C SER A 2 -21.87 3.42 7.04
N THR A 3 -21.49 2.22 6.62
CA THR A 3 -20.22 1.60 7.05
C THR A 3 -19.08 2.07 6.16
N SER A 4 -17.84 1.97 6.64
CA SER A 4 -16.65 2.21 5.83
C SER A 4 -16.65 1.36 4.56
N LYS A 5 -17.12 0.10 4.63
CA LYS A 5 -17.26 -0.77 3.46
C LYS A 5 -18.13 -0.15 2.37
N ASP A 6 -19.29 0.39 2.75
CA ASP A 6 -20.26 0.96 1.80
C ASP A 6 -19.68 2.13 1.02
N LEU A 7 -18.79 2.90 1.63
CA LEU A 7 -18.17 4.08 1.00
C LEU A 7 -16.87 3.74 0.27
N ILE A 8 -16.06 2.82 0.84
CA ILE A 8 -14.81 2.37 0.23
C ILE A 8 -15.09 1.66 -1.09
N LEU A 9 -16.13 0.83 -1.19
CA LEU A 9 -16.45 0.12 -2.44
C LEU A 9 -17.08 1.01 -3.52
N LYS A 10 -17.42 2.27 -3.20
CA LYS A 10 -18.02 3.21 -4.17
C LYS A 10 -16.96 4.14 -4.74
N HIS A 11 -17.08 4.45 -6.02
CA HIS A 11 -16.30 5.52 -6.64
C HIS A 11 -16.65 6.88 -6.02
N PRO A 12 -15.69 7.83 -5.98
CA PRO A 12 -16.01 9.25 -5.80
C PRO A 12 -17.09 9.70 -6.79
N ASN A 13 -18.03 10.52 -6.33
CA ASN A 13 -19.20 10.95 -7.11
C ASN A 13 -19.29 12.47 -7.30
N ASN A 14 -18.42 13.23 -6.66
CA ASN A 14 -18.33 14.68 -6.84
C ASN A 14 -17.77 15.01 -8.23
N ALA A 15 -18.35 16.01 -8.89
CA ALA A 15 -18.00 16.39 -10.26
C ALA A 15 -16.59 16.99 -10.35
N ILE A 16 -15.85 16.62 -11.39
CA ILE A 16 -14.47 17.03 -11.62
C ILE A 16 -14.35 17.72 -12.98
N SER A 17 -13.77 18.92 -12.98
CA SER A 17 -13.28 19.61 -14.16
C SER A 17 -11.75 19.43 -14.24
N ASN A 18 -11.27 18.68 -15.22
CA ASN A 18 -9.84 18.46 -15.47
C ASN A 18 -9.40 19.26 -16.72
N PRO A 19 -8.77 20.43 -16.59
CA PRO A 19 -8.34 21.27 -17.72
C PRO A 19 -7.13 20.73 -18.50
N GLY A 20 -6.55 19.60 -18.12
CA GLY A 20 -5.46 18.97 -18.88
C GLY A 20 -4.05 19.49 -18.60
N TYR A 21 -3.86 20.45 -17.69
CA TYR A 21 -2.52 20.91 -17.28
C TYR A 21 -1.66 19.75 -16.75
N LYS A 22 -0.33 19.87 -16.92
CA LYS A 22 0.64 18.82 -16.57
C LYS A 22 1.76 19.36 -15.70
N THR A 23 2.22 18.56 -14.75
CA THR A 23 3.50 18.76 -14.07
C THR A 23 4.52 17.70 -14.52
N GLY A 24 5.80 17.96 -14.22
CA GLY A 24 6.89 17.03 -14.50
C GLY A 24 7.46 16.40 -13.23
N SER A 25 8.33 15.41 -13.43
CA SER A 25 9.20 14.86 -12.39
C SER A 25 10.64 15.05 -12.83
N ASP A 26 11.43 15.82 -12.08
CA ASP A 26 12.86 15.96 -12.33
C ASP A 26 13.64 16.36 -11.07
N LYS A 27 13.45 15.59 -9.98
CA LYS A 27 14.17 15.82 -8.72
C LYS A 27 15.64 15.38 -8.88
N PRO A 28 16.65 16.26 -8.71
CA PRO A 28 18.06 15.90 -8.95
C PRO A 28 18.54 14.71 -8.12
N TRP A 29 18.08 14.61 -6.87
CA TRP A 29 18.44 13.52 -5.97
C TRP A 29 17.91 12.16 -6.45
N ALA A 30 16.79 12.13 -7.19
CA ALA A 30 16.17 10.89 -7.65
C ALA A 30 16.99 10.22 -8.75
N ARG A 31 17.80 11.00 -9.49
CA ARG A 31 18.64 10.50 -10.59
C ARG A 31 19.70 9.50 -10.16
N THR A 32 20.01 9.42 -8.86
CA THR A 32 20.94 8.42 -8.29
C THR A 32 20.31 7.02 -8.19
N PHE A 33 18.98 6.92 -8.19
CA PHE A 33 18.26 5.66 -8.13
C PHE A 33 18.09 5.06 -9.53
N LYS A 34 18.01 3.73 -9.60
CA LYS A 34 17.77 3.03 -10.87
C LYS A 34 16.29 3.16 -11.27
N PRO A 35 15.98 3.45 -12.54
CA PRO A 35 14.60 3.52 -12.99
C PRO A 35 13.91 2.17 -12.83
N ILE A 36 12.62 2.19 -12.51
CA ILE A 36 11.78 1.00 -12.66
C ILE A 36 11.52 0.85 -14.15
N LYS A 37 11.99 -0.27 -14.74
CA LYS A 37 11.83 -0.57 -16.17
C LYS A 37 10.66 -1.50 -16.43
N LYS A 38 10.43 -2.44 -15.52
CA LYS A 38 9.38 -3.45 -15.60
C LYS A 38 8.67 -3.58 -14.27
N VAL A 39 7.36 -3.78 -14.33
CA VAL A 39 6.52 -4.13 -13.19
C VAL A 39 5.63 -5.31 -13.57
N THR A 40 5.22 -6.09 -12.59
CA THR A 40 4.16 -7.09 -12.75
C THR A 40 2.84 -6.35 -12.61
N SER A 41 2.16 -6.11 -13.73
CA SER A 41 0.84 -5.48 -13.70
C SER A 41 -0.22 -6.49 -13.25
N HIS A 42 -1.05 -6.03 -12.32
CA HIS A 42 -2.21 -6.74 -11.80
C HIS A 42 -3.52 -6.05 -12.22
N THR A 43 -3.47 -5.25 -13.28
CA THR A 43 -4.65 -4.61 -13.87
C THR A 43 -4.77 -4.98 -15.34
N ILE A 44 -5.96 -5.45 -15.72
CA ILE A 44 -6.30 -5.81 -17.10
C ILE A 44 -7.47 -4.98 -17.59
N VAL A 45 -7.54 -4.72 -18.90
CA VAL A 45 -8.77 -4.22 -19.53
C VAL A 45 -9.63 -5.43 -19.88
N GLY A 46 -10.84 -5.47 -19.34
CA GLY A 46 -11.82 -6.52 -19.60
C GLY A 46 -12.46 -6.38 -20.98
N ARG A 47 -13.27 -7.36 -21.36
CA ARG A 47 -14.06 -7.30 -22.61
C ARG A 47 -15.19 -6.26 -22.57
N ASP A 48 -15.46 -5.73 -21.38
CA ASP A 48 -16.39 -4.65 -21.08
C ASP A 48 -15.74 -3.26 -21.18
N ASP A 49 -14.50 -3.19 -21.70
CA ASP A 49 -13.68 -1.98 -21.77
C ASP A 49 -13.43 -1.31 -20.40
N GLN A 50 -13.62 -2.05 -19.31
CA GLN A 50 -13.30 -1.58 -17.96
C GLN A 50 -11.96 -2.10 -17.46
N TYR A 51 -11.33 -1.32 -16.58
CA TYR A 51 -10.11 -1.70 -15.89
C TYR A 51 -10.43 -2.53 -14.65
N HIS A 52 -9.97 -3.78 -14.64
CA HIS A 52 -10.14 -4.73 -13.54
C HIS A 52 -8.81 -4.96 -12.84
N SER A 53 -8.77 -4.68 -11.53
CA SER A 53 -7.60 -4.86 -10.68
C SER A 53 -7.73 -6.11 -9.82
N ASP A 54 -6.79 -7.04 -9.95
CA ASP A 54 -6.70 -8.23 -9.11
C ASP A 54 -5.71 -8.00 -7.97
N PHE A 55 -6.19 -7.97 -6.74
CA PHE A 55 -5.32 -7.77 -5.59
C PHE A 55 -4.84 -9.08 -4.95
N GLU A 56 -5.48 -10.22 -5.22
CA GLU A 56 -5.21 -11.46 -4.47
C GLU A 56 -3.94 -12.17 -4.95
N THR A 57 -3.53 -11.92 -6.19
CA THR A 57 -2.25 -12.42 -6.72
C THR A 57 -1.03 -11.62 -6.23
N GLY A 58 -1.23 -10.36 -5.85
CA GLY A 58 -0.16 -9.46 -5.41
C GLY A 58 -0.12 -9.20 -3.90
N PHE A 59 -1.25 -8.95 -3.27
CA PHE A 59 -1.37 -8.71 -1.84
C PHE A 59 -1.79 -9.97 -1.08
N MET A 60 -1.63 -9.92 0.23
CA MET A 60 -2.26 -10.92 1.09
C MET A 60 -3.78 -10.76 1.02
N GLU A 61 -4.49 -11.87 1.15
CA GLU A 61 -5.94 -11.89 1.27
C GLU A 61 -6.39 -11.05 2.48
N LEU A 62 -7.58 -10.45 2.35
CA LEU A 62 -8.23 -9.77 3.45
C LEU A 62 -8.41 -10.73 4.64
N GLN A 63 -8.07 -10.24 5.82
CA GLN A 63 -8.11 -11.02 7.06
C GLN A 63 -9.27 -10.55 7.95
N ASN A 64 -9.38 -11.24 9.07
CA ASN A 64 -10.42 -11.05 10.06
C ASN A 64 -10.55 -9.64 10.64
N ASP A 65 -9.46 -8.88 10.75
CA ASP A 65 -9.45 -7.49 11.19
C ASP A 65 -9.90 -6.50 10.10
N ASP A 66 -9.77 -6.86 8.82
CA ASP A 66 -10.33 -6.04 7.73
C ASP A 66 -11.86 -5.94 7.84
N ARG A 67 -12.51 -7.01 8.34
CA ARG A 67 -13.95 -6.98 8.68
C ARG A 67 -14.26 -5.93 9.75
N LEU A 68 -13.41 -5.78 10.76
CA LEU A 68 -13.60 -4.78 11.82
C LEU A 68 -13.46 -3.36 11.28
N ARG A 69 -12.44 -3.12 10.44
CA ARG A 69 -12.23 -1.85 9.75
C ARG A 69 -13.41 -1.49 8.84
N PHE A 70 -13.90 -2.45 8.07
CA PHE A 70 -15.04 -2.27 7.18
C PHE A 70 -16.36 -1.99 7.89
N ASN A 71 -16.53 -2.49 9.10
CA ASN A 71 -17.71 -2.23 9.92
C ASN A 71 -17.65 -0.91 10.70
N GLN A 72 -16.54 -0.17 10.65
CA GLN A 72 -16.46 1.17 11.24
C GLN A 72 -17.52 2.09 10.64
N GLN A 73 -18.02 3.02 11.45
CA GLN A 73 -18.92 4.06 10.96
C GLN A 73 -18.17 5.01 10.04
N ALA A 74 -18.82 5.42 8.97
CA ALA A 74 -18.25 6.35 8.02
C ALA A 74 -19.30 7.35 7.52
N VAL A 75 -18.82 8.54 7.15
CA VAL A 75 -19.62 9.63 6.60
C VAL A 75 -19.10 9.93 5.19
N PRO A 76 -19.97 10.08 4.19
CA PRO A 76 -19.54 10.43 2.84
C PRO A 76 -18.92 11.83 2.80
N PRO A 77 -18.03 12.12 1.84
CA PRO A 77 -17.59 13.48 1.56
C PRO A 77 -18.78 14.40 1.27
N ASN A 78 -18.65 15.67 1.64
CA ASN A 78 -19.66 16.68 1.30
C ASN A 78 -19.72 16.88 -0.22
N ASN A 79 -20.90 17.23 -0.72
CA ASN A 79 -21.07 17.56 -2.14
C ASN A 79 -20.22 18.78 -2.52
N ARG A 80 -19.39 18.64 -3.56
CA ARG A 80 -18.48 19.69 -4.04
C ARG A 80 -18.23 19.57 -5.54
N HIS A 81 -17.91 20.70 -6.17
CA HIS A 81 -17.35 20.74 -7.51
C HIS A 81 -15.85 20.95 -7.44
N TRP A 82 -15.11 20.14 -8.18
CA TRP A 82 -13.66 20.18 -8.20
C TRP A 82 -13.15 20.69 -9.54
N ARG A 83 -12.08 21.47 -9.50
CA ARG A 83 -11.33 21.88 -10.68
C ARG A 83 -9.86 21.59 -10.41
N LEU A 84 -9.29 20.63 -11.14
CA LEU A 84 -7.95 20.12 -10.88
C LEU A 84 -6.93 20.90 -11.73
N GLU A 85 -6.52 22.09 -11.31
CA GLU A 85 -5.53 22.88 -12.07
C GLU A 85 -4.10 22.55 -11.68
N THR A 86 -3.87 22.34 -10.39
CA THR A 86 -2.54 22.16 -9.80
C THR A 86 -2.37 20.79 -9.13
N GLU A 87 -1.13 20.43 -8.78
CA GLU A 87 -0.87 19.26 -7.92
C GLU A 87 -1.59 19.39 -6.58
N ALA A 88 -1.64 20.59 -6.00
CA ALA A 88 -2.35 20.85 -4.74
C ALA A 88 -3.87 20.61 -4.85
N ASP A 89 -4.48 20.91 -6.00
CA ASP A 89 -5.90 20.59 -6.22
C ASP A 89 -6.11 19.08 -6.31
N CYS A 90 -5.21 18.35 -6.98
CA CYS A 90 -5.23 16.88 -7.03
C CYS A 90 -5.05 16.27 -5.64
N GLU A 91 -4.14 16.80 -4.83
CA GLU A 91 -3.90 16.36 -3.46
C GLU A 91 -5.14 16.61 -2.60
N ASN A 92 -5.71 17.81 -2.64
CA ASN A 92 -6.89 18.16 -1.87
C ASN A 92 -8.11 17.29 -2.25
N TRP A 93 -8.30 17.06 -3.55
CA TRP A 93 -9.30 16.14 -4.06
C TRP A 93 -9.08 14.73 -3.54
N PHE A 94 -7.87 14.18 -3.69
CA PHE A 94 -7.55 12.82 -3.29
C PHE A 94 -7.73 12.63 -1.78
N ASN A 95 -7.28 13.60 -0.98
CA ASN A 95 -7.46 13.58 0.46
C ASN A 95 -8.94 13.60 0.84
N THR A 96 -9.74 14.46 0.21
CA THR A 96 -11.16 14.62 0.52
C THR A 96 -11.99 13.42 0.08
N GLU A 97 -11.80 12.99 -1.17
CA GLU A 97 -12.65 11.99 -1.82
C GLU A 97 -12.20 10.56 -1.56
N VAL A 98 -10.91 10.33 -1.30
CA VAL A 98 -10.32 9.00 -1.18
C VAL A 98 -9.80 8.77 0.24
N VAL A 99 -8.82 9.56 0.68
CA VAL A 99 -8.11 9.29 1.94
C VAL A 99 -9.03 9.38 3.16
N ASN A 100 -9.82 10.44 3.29
CA ASN A 100 -10.73 10.63 4.43
C ASN A 100 -11.73 9.47 4.57
N VAL A 101 -12.23 8.96 3.44
CA VAL A 101 -13.16 7.81 3.42
C VAL A 101 -12.44 6.51 3.79
N VAL A 102 -11.20 6.33 3.35
CA VAL A 102 -10.43 5.13 3.71
C VAL A 102 -10.02 5.16 5.18
N LEU A 103 -9.59 6.31 5.71
CA LEU A 103 -9.14 6.45 7.09
C LEU A 103 -10.25 6.27 8.12
N SER A 104 -11.54 6.42 7.76
CA SER A 104 -12.63 6.05 8.67
C SER A 104 -12.59 4.56 9.03
N ALA A 105 -12.13 3.70 8.12
CA ALA A 105 -11.94 2.27 8.39
C ALA A 105 -10.77 2.01 9.35
N TRP A 106 -9.79 2.91 9.36
CA TRP A 106 -8.59 2.85 10.20
C TRP A 106 -8.70 3.74 11.44
N HIS A 107 -9.91 4.02 11.92
CA HIS A 107 -10.08 4.83 13.11
C HIS A 107 -9.59 4.09 14.37
N SER A 108 -9.96 2.81 14.51
CA SER A 108 -9.75 2.05 15.75
C SER A 108 -8.88 0.78 15.62
N TYR A 109 -8.75 0.17 14.43
CA TYR A 109 -8.21 -1.19 14.30
C TYR A 109 -7.00 -1.35 13.35
N PRO A 110 -5.78 -0.96 13.76
CA PRO A 110 -5.49 0.09 14.73
C PRO A 110 -5.72 1.47 14.10
N SER A 111 -5.56 2.52 14.90
CA SER A 111 -5.61 3.90 14.40
C SER A 111 -4.45 4.20 13.44
N LEU A 112 -4.75 4.70 12.24
CA LEU A 112 -3.74 5.10 11.26
C LEU A 112 -3.68 6.62 11.13
N THR A 113 -2.46 7.17 11.14
CA THR A 113 -2.19 8.61 10.98
C THR A 113 -1.65 8.90 9.59
N GLN A 114 -2.28 9.84 8.88
CA GLN A 114 -1.70 10.50 7.72
C GLN A 114 -0.90 11.73 8.16
N SER A 115 0.25 11.96 7.54
CA SER A 115 1.00 13.22 7.61
C SER A 115 1.35 13.66 6.20
N SER A 116 1.14 14.95 5.89
CA SER A 116 1.43 15.51 4.57
C SER A 116 2.75 16.27 4.55
N HIS A 117 3.44 16.23 3.40
CA HIS A 117 4.66 17.02 3.16
C HIS A 117 5.74 16.86 4.23
N ILE A 118 5.93 15.63 4.71
CA ILE A 118 6.85 15.32 5.82
C ILE A 118 8.01 14.46 5.34
N LYS A 119 9.18 14.64 5.96
CA LYS A 119 10.36 13.80 5.79
C LYS A 119 10.18 12.39 6.38
N PRO A 120 11.06 11.42 6.07
CA PRO A 120 10.99 10.08 6.66
C PRO A 120 10.97 10.11 8.19
N ILE A 121 10.24 9.15 8.77
CA ILE A 121 10.25 8.87 10.21
C ILE A 121 11.53 8.08 10.51
N SER A 122 12.65 8.79 10.59
CA SER A 122 13.97 8.22 10.80
C SER A 122 14.80 9.10 11.74
N GLU A 123 15.73 8.49 12.45
CA GLU A 123 16.80 9.19 13.19
C GLU A 123 17.78 9.87 12.21
N ASN A 124 17.91 9.35 10.99
CA ASN A 124 18.74 9.93 9.96
C ASN A 124 18.08 11.19 9.37
N SER A 125 18.87 12.25 9.20
CA SER A 125 18.40 13.48 8.57
C SER A 125 18.28 13.32 7.05
N ILE A 126 17.11 12.88 6.59
CA ILE A 126 16.75 12.81 5.18
C ILE A 126 15.85 14.02 4.84
N PRO A 127 16.26 14.93 3.93
CA PRO A 127 15.51 16.18 3.69
C PRO A 127 14.35 16.03 2.71
N GLU A 128 14.24 14.92 1.98
CA GLU A 128 13.22 14.76 0.95
C GLU A 128 11.85 14.42 1.54
N ASN A 129 10.91 15.35 1.37
CA ASN A 129 9.52 15.19 1.75
C ASN A 129 8.73 14.47 0.66
N ILE A 130 7.71 13.72 1.07
CA ILE A 130 6.69 13.11 0.21
C ILE A 130 5.32 13.68 0.59
N ASP A 131 4.40 13.75 -0.37
CA ASP A 131 3.11 14.42 -0.19
C ASP A 131 2.23 13.73 0.86
N SER A 132 2.29 12.40 0.96
CA SER A 132 1.52 11.64 1.95
C SER A 132 2.33 10.51 2.58
N VAL A 133 2.32 10.47 3.91
CA VAL A 133 2.86 9.37 4.73
C VAL A 133 1.75 8.82 5.62
N PHE A 134 1.48 7.53 5.48
CA PHE A 134 0.58 6.79 6.34
C PHE A 134 1.39 6.01 7.37
N SER A 135 1.05 6.10 8.65
CA SER A 135 1.83 5.51 9.73
C SER A 135 0.97 5.04 10.89
N ILE A 136 1.47 4.06 11.63
CA ILE A 136 0.86 3.55 12.86
C ILE A 136 1.86 3.70 14.00
N LYS A 137 1.36 4.01 15.19
CA LYS A 137 2.14 4.03 16.43
C LYS A 137 1.76 2.80 17.27
N VAL A 138 2.74 1.97 17.61
CA VAL A 138 2.59 0.82 18.52
C VAL A 138 3.59 0.98 19.66
N GLY A 139 3.09 1.20 20.88
CA GLY A 139 3.92 1.60 22.01
C GLY A 139 4.67 2.90 21.70
N GLN A 140 6.01 2.85 21.76
CA GLN A 140 6.87 3.99 21.42
C GLN A 140 7.36 3.99 19.97
N GLN A 141 7.06 2.93 19.20
CA GLN A 141 7.53 2.81 17.82
C GLN A 141 6.50 3.38 16.86
N ARG A 142 6.96 4.17 15.88
CA ARG A 142 6.15 4.61 14.75
C ARG A 142 6.64 3.90 13.49
N LYS A 143 5.72 3.27 12.76
CA LYS A 143 6.00 2.51 11.55
C LYS A 143 5.30 3.15 10.36
N THR A 144 6.05 3.41 9.29
CA THR A 144 5.49 3.83 8.00
C THR A 144 4.77 2.66 7.36
N VAL A 145 3.49 2.81 7.07
CA VAL A 145 2.62 1.81 6.45
C VAL A 145 2.70 1.90 4.93
N ALA A 146 2.46 3.09 4.39
CA ALA A 146 2.54 3.41 2.97
C ALA A 146 2.93 4.88 2.79
N ILE A 147 3.44 5.20 1.61
CA ILE A 147 3.77 6.58 1.21
C ILE A 147 3.17 6.87 -0.16
N GLY A 148 2.95 8.14 -0.49
CA GLY A 148 2.55 8.47 -1.86
C GLY A 148 2.79 9.90 -2.28
N GLU A 149 2.99 10.02 -3.59
CA GLU A 149 3.27 11.26 -4.30
C GLU A 149 2.04 11.65 -5.13
N ILE A 150 1.78 12.95 -5.19
CA ILE A 150 0.75 13.55 -6.02
C ILE A 150 1.43 14.28 -7.18
N LYS A 151 0.93 14.05 -8.38
CA LYS A 151 1.36 14.71 -9.61
C LYS A 151 0.16 15.31 -10.33
N ARG A 152 0.39 15.88 -11.51
CA ARG A 152 -0.67 16.41 -12.35
C ARG A 152 -0.55 15.87 -13.78
N ASN A 153 -1.50 15.01 -14.17
CA ASN A 153 -1.61 14.39 -15.51
C ASN A 153 -0.25 13.90 -16.07
N LEU A 154 0.59 13.34 -15.19
CA LEU A 154 1.94 12.90 -15.52
C LEU A 154 1.97 11.43 -15.89
N LEU A 155 1.11 10.58 -15.29
CA LEU A 155 1.15 9.14 -15.50
C LEU A 155 0.73 8.78 -16.92
N ILE A 156 1.55 7.96 -17.60
CA ILE A 156 1.14 7.33 -18.85
C ILE A 156 0.54 5.98 -18.49
N GLN A 157 -0.78 5.94 -18.40
CA GLN A 157 -1.56 4.78 -17.94
C GLN A 157 -1.13 3.47 -18.62
N ASP A 158 -0.99 3.48 -19.95
CA ASP A 158 -0.63 2.31 -20.74
C ASP A 158 0.75 1.74 -20.38
N GLU A 159 1.73 2.57 -20.00
CA GLU A 159 3.07 2.08 -19.64
C GLU A 159 3.05 1.31 -18.31
N TRP A 160 2.39 1.88 -17.30
CA TRP A 160 2.27 1.25 -15.99
C TRP A 160 1.39 -0.01 -16.05
N GLN A 161 0.29 0.04 -16.80
CA GLN A 161 -0.62 -1.09 -16.96
C GLN A 161 -0.02 -2.23 -17.81
N ASN A 162 0.74 -1.93 -18.87
CA ASN A 162 1.43 -2.97 -19.66
C ASN A 162 2.70 -3.48 -18.98
N GLY A 163 3.10 -2.86 -17.88
CA GLY A 163 4.26 -3.25 -17.09
C GLY A 163 5.60 -2.89 -17.71
N THR A 164 5.63 -1.99 -18.69
CA THR A 164 6.85 -1.55 -19.38
C THR A 164 6.96 -0.03 -19.35
N ILE A 165 7.89 0.47 -18.55
CA ILE A 165 8.11 1.90 -18.33
C ILE A 165 9.24 2.39 -19.22
N ALA A 166 8.89 3.09 -20.29
CA ALA A 166 9.78 3.38 -21.40
C ALA A 166 10.01 4.88 -21.58
N SER A 167 8.97 5.70 -21.45
CA SER A 167 9.06 7.13 -21.73
C SER A 167 10.03 7.85 -20.79
N PRO A 168 10.78 8.86 -21.28
CA PRO A 168 11.74 9.59 -20.46
C PRO A 168 11.15 10.14 -19.15
N ASP A 169 9.96 10.74 -19.21
CA ASP A 169 9.32 11.32 -18.02
C ASP A 169 8.82 10.25 -17.04
N GLN A 170 8.34 9.10 -17.54
CA GLN A 170 7.95 7.99 -16.67
C GLN A 170 9.15 7.32 -16.02
N ARG A 171 10.31 7.30 -16.69
CA ARG A 171 11.57 6.85 -16.07
C ARG A 171 12.01 7.78 -14.95
N LYS A 172 11.92 9.10 -15.13
CA LYS A 172 12.23 10.07 -14.06
C LYS A 172 11.28 9.88 -12.87
N LEU A 173 9.98 9.79 -13.13
CA LEU A 173 8.98 9.51 -12.10
C LEU A 173 9.27 8.17 -11.39
N SER A 174 9.61 7.12 -12.12
CA SER A 174 9.85 5.81 -11.51
C SER A 174 11.13 5.76 -10.67
N GLN A 175 12.15 6.55 -11.03
CA GLN A 175 13.31 6.79 -10.18
C GLN A 175 12.93 7.51 -8.89
N GLU A 176 12.08 8.54 -8.99
CA GLU A 176 11.57 9.29 -7.84
C GLU A 176 10.78 8.38 -6.89
N LEU A 177 9.84 7.57 -7.40
CA LEU A 177 9.05 6.64 -6.59
C LEU A 177 9.91 5.56 -5.91
N ARG A 178 10.91 4.98 -6.61
CA ARG A 178 11.87 4.06 -5.98
C ARG A 178 12.71 4.76 -4.93
N GLY A 179 13.17 5.97 -5.23
CA GLY A 179 13.97 6.76 -4.32
C GLY A 179 13.22 7.08 -3.02
N TYR A 180 11.93 7.38 -3.12
CA TYR A 180 11.05 7.51 -1.97
C TYR A 180 10.88 6.20 -1.21
N ALA A 181 10.57 5.08 -1.90
CA ALA A 181 10.47 3.77 -1.26
C ALA A 181 11.71 3.43 -0.41
N ALA A 182 12.90 3.69 -0.97
CA ALA A 182 14.17 3.42 -0.31
C ALA A 182 14.41 4.36 0.89
N LYS A 183 14.21 5.67 0.71
CA LYS A 183 14.45 6.69 1.76
C LYS A 183 13.49 6.56 2.93
N TYR A 184 12.24 6.20 2.66
CA TYR A 184 11.20 6.02 3.68
C TYR A 184 11.16 4.60 4.24
N VAL A 185 11.99 3.69 3.69
CA VAL A 185 12.04 2.28 4.07
C VAL A 185 10.62 1.72 4.04
N CYS A 186 9.96 1.91 2.90
CA CYS A 186 8.55 1.61 2.72
C CYS A 186 8.32 1.02 1.31
N PRO A 187 8.04 -0.29 1.20
CA PRO A 187 7.79 -0.94 -0.07
C PRO A 187 6.39 -0.68 -0.63
N GLN A 188 5.46 -0.10 0.15
CA GLN A 188 4.11 0.25 -0.27
C GLN A 188 4.05 1.71 -0.69
N VAL A 189 4.00 1.95 -2.00
CA VAL A 189 4.02 3.29 -2.59
C VAL A 189 2.78 3.50 -3.45
N PHE A 190 2.24 4.71 -3.48
CA PHE A 190 1.30 5.11 -4.53
C PHE A 190 1.73 6.42 -5.22
N CYS A 191 1.21 6.61 -6.43
CA CYS A 191 1.28 7.88 -7.14
C CYS A 191 -0.12 8.18 -7.70
N PHE A 192 -0.65 9.37 -7.45
CA PHE A 192 -1.91 9.82 -8.05
C PHE A 192 -1.68 11.11 -8.82
N ASP A 193 -2.21 11.22 -10.03
CA ASP A 193 -1.95 12.40 -10.89
C ASP A 193 -3.19 13.24 -11.23
N GLY A 194 -4.32 12.98 -10.58
CA GLY A 194 -5.60 13.61 -10.91
C GLY A 194 -6.45 12.84 -11.93
N ALA A 195 -5.90 11.80 -12.57
CA ALA A 195 -6.64 10.93 -13.49
C ALA A 195 -6.45 9.44 -13.15
N VAL A 196 -5.25 9.06 -12.73
CA VAL A 196 -4.88 7.66 -12.48
C VAL A 196 -4.18 7.53 -11.13
N LEU A 197 -4.53 6.49 -10.38
CA LEU A 197 -3.81 6.03 -9.20
C LEU A 197 -2.98 4.81 -9.58
N VAL A 198 -1.67 4.91 -9.43
CA VAL A 198 -0.75 3.78 -9.50
C VAL A 198 -0.40 3.35 -8.08
N LEU A 199 -0.55 2.06 -7.78
CA LEU A 199 -0.12 1.43 -6.54
C LEU A 199 1.07 0.53 -6.84
N LEU A 200 2.11 0.59 -6.02
CA LEU A 200 3.32 -0.20 -6.16
C LEU A 200 3.61 -0.97 -4.88
N GLN A 201 4.02 -2.23 -5.03
CA GLN A 201 4.65 -3.00 -3.98
C GLN A 201 6.02 -3.50 -4.43
N PHE A 202 7.07 -2.98 -3.80
CA PHE A 202 8.41 -3.51 -3.95
C PHE A 202 8.49 -4.85 -3.20
N ARG A 203 8.70 -5.96 -3.93
CA ARG A 203 8.89 -7.32 -3.37
C ARG A 203 10.30 -7.51 -2.81
N ALA A 204 10.74 -6.54 -2.04
CA ALA A 204 12.03 -6.55 -1.39
C ALA A 204 12.05 -7.62 -0.29
N PHE A 205 13.14 -8.39 -0.22
CA PHE A 205 13.34 -9.39 0.82
C PHE A 205 13.93 -8.75 2.09
N ARG A 206 14.75 -7.71 1.92
CA ARG A 206 15.22 -6.77 2.96
C ARG A 206 14.96 -5.33 2.52
N ALA A 207 15.01 -4.38 3.46
CA ALA A 207 14.82 -2.96 3.17
C ALA A 207 15.77 -2.43 2.08
N GLU A 208 17.03 -2.87 2.10
CA GLU A 208 18.06 -2.39 1.17
C GLU A 208 17.81 -2.87 -0.26
N ASP A 209 17.13 -4.02 -0.41
CA ASP A 209 16.83 -4.62 -1.71
C ASP A 209 15.86 -3.75 -2.53
N ILE A 210 15.17 -2.77 -1.92
CA ILE A 210 14.38 -1.75 -2.64
C ILE A 210 15.24 -0.98 -3.65
N ASN A 211 16.54 -0.80 -3.38
CA ASN A 211 17.46 -0.10 -4.28
C ASN A 211 17.89 -0.96 -5.48
N ASP A 212 17.70 -2.28 -5.41
CA ASP A 212 18.10 -3.19 -6.47
C ASP A 212 17.19 -3.00 -7.70
N GLU A 213 17.80 -2.77 -8.86
CA GLU A 213 17.11 -2.72 -10.15
C GLU A 213 16.35 -4.02 -10.44
N LYS A 214 16.80 -5.15 -9.87
CA LYS A 214 16.18 -6.48 -10.00
C LYS A 214 15.07 -6.73 -8.98
N CYS A 215 14.82 -5.83 -8.03
CA CYS A 215 13.70 -5.96 -7.10
C CYS A 215 12.39 -6.06 -7.89
N PRO A 216 11.63 -7.17 -7.77
CA PRO A 216 10.34 -7.30 -8.44
C PRO A 216 9.37 -6.27 -7.85
N ILE A 217 8.52 -5.69 -8.70
CA ILE A 217 7.57 -4.67 -8.29
C ILE A 217 6.21 -5.04 -8.86
N ASP A 218 5.23 -5.22 -7.98
CA ASP A 218 3.83 -5.33 -8.39
C ASP A 218 3.26 -3.93 -8.66
N CYS A 219 2.36 -3.82 -9.63
CA CYS A 219 1.72 -2.58 -10.01
C CYS A 219 0.21 -2.77 -10.21
N TRP A 220 -0.58 -1.85 -9.68
CA TRP A 220 -2.00 -1.70 -9.99
C TRP A 220 -2.24 -0.31 -10.55
N THR A 221 -3.04 -0.21 -11.60
CA THR A 221 -3.33 1.05 -12.28
C THR A 221 -4.84 1.27 -12.25
N LEU A 222 -5.30 2.21 -11.43
CA LEU A 222 -6.71 2.49 -11.23
C LEU A 222 -7.04 3.87 -11.80
N PRO A 223 -7.61 3.96 -13.01
CA PRO A 223 -8.14 5.22 -13.50
C PRO A 223 -9.36 5.63 -12.66
N ILE A 224 -9.57 6.94 -12.54
CA ILE A 224 -10.73 7.50 -11.84
C ILE A 224 -12.06 7.08 -12.50
N ASP A 225 -12.04 7.02 -13.84
CA ASP A 225 -13.15 6.64 -14.69
C ASP A 225 -12.86 5.31 -15.39
N GLY A 226 -13.91 4.50 -15.60
CA GLY A 226 -13.79 3.24 -16.34
C GLY A 226 -13.11 2.10 -15.60
N SER A 227 -12.82 2.22 -14.29
CA SER A 227 -12.40 1.09 -13.48
C SER A 227 -13.58 0.42 -12.78
N SER A 228 -13.57 -0.91 -12.69
CA SER A 228 -14.51 -1.67 -11.84
C SER A 228 -14.15 -1.59 -10.36
N CYS A 229 -12.95 -1.10 -10.04
CA CYS A 229 -12.43 -0.93 -8.70
C CYS A 229 -12.36 0.56 -8.34
N SER A 230 -12.84 0.92 -7.15
CA SER A 230 -12.71 2.30 -6.68
C SER A 230 -11.26 2.62 -6.24
N LEU A 231 -10.85 3.87 -6.41
CA LEU A 231 -9.57 4.36 -5.87
C LEU A 231 -9.47 4.15 -4.34
N ARG A 232 -10.60 4.27 -3.64
CA ARG A 232 -10.73 4.05 -2.20
C ARG A 232 -10.38 2.61 -1.83
N TYR A 233 -10.90 1.63 -2.57
CA TYR A 233 -10.60 0.23 -2.32
C TYR A 233 -9.14 -0.09 -2.63
N GLY A 234 -8.59 0.45 -3.73
CA GLY A 234 -7.17 0.34 -4.04
C GLY A 234 -6.26 0.88 -2.93
N LEU A 235 -6.51 2.10 -2.45
CA LEU A 235 -5.76 2.68 -1.34
C LEU A 235 -5.93 1.85 -0.06
N TYR A 236 -7.15 1.41 0.26
CA TYR A 236 -7.40 0.54 1.41
C TYR A 236 -6.53 -0.74 1.36
N ARG A 237 -6.49 -1.41 0.20
CA ARG A 237 -5.69 -2.63 0.01
C ARG A 237 -4.19 -2.36 0.18
N LEU A 238 -3.68 -1.24 -0.32
CA LEU A 238 -2.29 -0.85 -0.12
C LEU A 238 -1.97 -0.62 1.36
N LEU A 239 -2.84 0.07 2.10
CA LEU A 239 -2.68 0.31 3.54
C LEU A 239 -2.76 -0.98 4.35
N ALA A 240 -3.71 -1.87 4.03
CA ALA A 240 -3.84 -3.17 4.67
C ALA A 240 -2.57 -4.00 4.48
N GLN A 241 -2.05 -4.05 3.26
CA GLN A 241 -0.80 -4.74 2.96
C GLN A 241 0.39 -4.14 3.72
N GLY A 242 0.52 -2.82 3.75
CA GLY A 242 1.57 -2.13 4.51
C GLY A 242 1.49 -2.42 6.00
N TRP A 243 0.28 -2.51 6.55
CA TRP A 243 0.06 -2.87 7.94
C TRP A 243 0.51 -4.30 8.24
N ARG A 244 0.21 -5.28 7.37
CA ARG A 244 0.68 -6.67 7.55
C ARG A 244 2.19 -6.76 7.69
N ARG A 245 2.92 -6.00 6.87
CA ARG A 245 4.38 -5.86 7.01
C ARG A 245 4.74 -5.28 8.39
N CYS A 246 4.14 -4.17 8.78
CA CYS A 246 4.45 -3.53 10.06
C CYS A 246 4.17 -4.44 11.28
N GLN A 247 3.08 -5.21 11.27
CA GLN A 247 2.78 -6.18 12.33
C GLN A 247 3.90 -7.20 12.48
N ALA A 248 4.39 -7.74 11.36
CA ALA A 248 5.46 -8.72 11.36
C ALA A 248 6.80 -8.15 11.82
N GLU A 249 7.10 -6.88 11.50
CA GLU A 249 8.31 -6.19 11.99
C GLU A 249 8.29 -5.97 13.52
N LEU A 250 7.10 -5.92 14.11
CA LEU A 250 6.90 -5.75 15.55
C LEU A 250 6.88 -7.10 16.31
N ALA A 251 6.99 -8.22 15.60
CA ALA A 251 7.05 -9.54 16.21
C ALA A 251 8.38 -9.75 16.95
N ALA A 252 8.31 -10.16 18.21
CA ALA A 252 9.44 -10.73 18.91
C ALA A 252 9.85 -12.07 18.29
N PRO A 253 11.05 -12.61 18.57
CA PRO A 253 11.38 -13.99 18.23
C PRO A 253 10.28 -14.94 18.74
N PHE A 254 9.78 -15.80 17.85
CA PHE A 254 8.65 -16.69 18.11
C PHE A 254 8.93 -18.05 17.47
N SER A 255 8.22 -19.07 17.95
CA SER A 255 8.21 -20.41 17.39
C SER A 255 6.76 -20.84 17.18
N ILE A 256 6.49 -21.57 16.10
CA ILE A 256 5.17 -22.17 15.82
C ILE A 256 5.36 -23.68 15.69
N GLY A 257 4.63 -24.47 16.48
CA GLY A 257 4.75 -25.93 16.48
C GLY A 257 6.19 -26.41 16.73
N GLY A 258 6.94 -25.69 17.57
CA GLY A 258 8.34 -25.96 17.89
C GLY A 258 9.36 -25.53 16.83
N LEU A 259 8.94 -24.93 15.71
CA LEU A 259 9.82 -24.46 14.65
C LEU A 259 9.96 -22.94 14.70
N GLN A 260 11.18 -22.45 14.47
CA GLN A 260 11.42 -21.03 14.22
C GLN A 260 11.40 -20.75 12.72
N PRO A 261 10.85 -19.61 12.28
CA PRO A 261 10.94 -19.22 10.88
C PRO A 261 12.41 -18.98 10.51
N TYR A 262 12.79 -19.36 9.29
CA TYR A 262 14.13 -19.14 8.78
C TYR A 262 14.40 -17.66 8.53
N CYS A 263 13.40 -16.95 8.00
CA CYS A 263 13.43 -15.51 7.77
C CYS A 263 12.01 -14.99 7.51
N ARG A 264 11.89 -13.72 7.13
CA ARG A 264 10.64 -13.07 6.73
C ARG A 264 10.83 -12.30 5.44
N GLU A 265 9.79 -12.25 4.61
CA GLU A 265 9.76 -11.34 3.48
C GLU A 265 9.51 -9.91 3.99
N TYR A 266 10.42 -8.99 3.68
CA TYR A 266 10.28 -7.60 4.12
C TYR A 266 9.02 -6.94 3.54
N SER A 267 8.66 -7.20 2.29
CA SER A 267 7.52 -6.53 1.64
C SER A 267 6.13 -6.78 2.27
N ASN A 268 5.90 -7.93 2.91
CA ASN A 268 4.57 -8.35 3.39
C ASN A 268 4.59 -8.94 4.81
N GLY A 269 5.78 -9.15 5.40
CA GLY A 269 5.94 -9.73 6.72
C GLY A 269 5.75 -11.25 6.81
N GLN A 270 5.50 -11.94 5.70
CA GLN A 270 5.24 -13.38 5.67
C GLN A 270 6.49 -14.17 6.11
N PRO A 271 6.36 -15.07 7.09
CA PRO A 271 7.44 -15.98 7.45
C PRO A 271 7.79 -16.95 6.34
N ILE A 272 9.09 -17.20 6.20
CA ILE A 272 9.65 -18.24 5.35
C ILE A 272 10.19 -19.34 6.26
N TRP A 273 9.70 -20.53 6.05
CA TRP A 273 10.11 -21.74 6.73
C TRP A 273 11.17 -22.46 5.92
N LYS A 274 12.08 -23.17 6.58
CA LYS A 274 13.11 -23.98 5.90
C LYS A 274 13.06 -25.42 6.40
N VAL A 275 12.72 -26.35 5.50
CA VAL A 275 12.61 -27.78 5.79
C VAL A 275 13.50 -28.52 4.81
N ASN A 276 14.39 -29.38 5.31
CA ASN A 276 15.30 -30.17 4.47
C ASN A 276 16.06 -29.32 3.43
N GLY A 277 16.44 -28.10 3.80
CA GLY A 277 17.14 -27.17 2.91
C GLY A 277 16.24 -26.31 2.01
N GLN A 278 14.96 -26.67 1.82
CA GLN A 278 14.02 -25.96 0.95
C GLN A 278 13.26 -24.88 1.70
N LYS A 279 13.12 -23.70 1.07
CA LYS A 279 12.35 -22.57 1.60
C LYS A 279 10.90 -22.68 1.14
N GLN A 280 9.97 -22.44 2.05
CA GLN A 280 8.54 -22.42 1.74
C GLN A 280 7.80 -21.38 2.59
N ARG A 281 6.71 -20.83 2.04
CA ARG A 281 5.86 -19.83 2.73
C ARG A 281 4.84 -20.47 3.67
N SER A 282 4.39 -21.69 3.35
CA SER A 282 3.46 -22.45 4.19
C SER A 282 4.18 -23.10 5.36
N HIS A 283 3.53 -23.12 6.53
CA HIS A 283 4.09 -23.77 7.70
C HIS A 283 4.24 -25.29 7.47
N PRO A 284 5.39 -25.92 7.81
CA PRO A 284 5.65 -27.34 7.55
C PRO A 284 4.63 -28.29 8.17
N ASN A 285 4.18 -27.96 9.38
CA ASN A 285 3.22 -28.75 10.15
C ASN A 285 1.75 -28.34 9.88
N GLY A 286 1.46 -27.62 8.78
CA GLY A 286 0.07 -27.31 8.39
C GLY A 286 -0.63 -26.19 9.17
N TYR A 287 0.08 -25.43 10.02
CA TYR A 287 -0.49 -24.24 10.66
C TYR A 287 -0.84 -23.17 9.63
N GLN A 288 -1.96 -22.50 9.86
CA GLN A 288 -2.46 -21.40 9.04
C GLN A 288 -2.32 -20.10 9.82
N ARG A 289 -1.67 -19.11 9.19
CA ARG A 289 -1.47 -17.78 9.77
C ARG A 289 -2.72 -16.94 9.56
N GLY A 290 -3.14 -16.20 10.57
CA GLY A 290 -4.26 -15.28 10.51
C GLY A 290 -4.10 -14.14 11.51
N VAL A 291 -5.19 -13.38 11.69
CA VAL A 291 -5.27 -12.27 12.64
C VAL A 291 -6.36 -12.56 13.66
N ASP A 292 -6.03 -12.44 14.94
CA ASP A 292 -6.99 -12.44 16.02
C ASP A 292 -7.82 -11.15 15.99
N GLN A 293 -9.15 -11.25 16.03
CA GLN A 293 -10.03 -10.08 15.91
C GLN A 293 -10.02 -9.21 17.15
N GLN A 294 -9.89 -9.82 18.33
CA GLN A 294 -10.03 -9.09 19.58
C GLN A 294 -8.82 -8.20 19.81
N THR A 295 -7.63 -8.69 19.47
CA THR A 295 -6.36 -8.04 19.79
C THR A 295 -5.62 -7.49 18.58
N GLY A 296 -5.94 -8.00 17.39
CA GLY A 296 -5.19 -7.73 16.17
C GLY A 296 -3.89 -8.48 16.01
N ALA A 297 -3.53 -9.32 16.99
CA ALA A 297 -2.31 -10.07 16.93
C ALA A 297 -2.28 -11.03 15.75
N LEU A 298 -1.08 -11.30 15.24
CA LEU A 298 -0.85 -12.38 14.29
C LEU A 298 -0.84 -13.69 15.07
N ILE A 299 -1.67 -14.63 14.62
CA ILE A 299 -1.84 -15.94 15.24
C ILE A 299 -1.70 -17.06 14.21
N TRP A 300 -1.42 -18.26 14.69
CA TRP A 300 -1.32 -19.47 13.89
C TRP A 300 -2.27 -20.52 14.44
N SER A 301 -3.22 -20.94 13.61
CA SER A 301 -4.21 -21.96 13.96
C SER A 301 -3.91 -23.30 13.28
N HIS A 302 -4.23 -24.39 13.95
CA HIS A 302 -4.16 -25.74 13.42
C HIS A 302 -5.42 -26.52 13.81
N GLN A 303 -5.78 -27.54 13.03
CA GLN A 303 -6.99 -28.34 13.32
C GLN A 303 -6.88 -29.17 14.60
N VAL A 304 -5.66 -29.59 14.95
CA VAL A 304 -5.36 -30.52 16.06
C VAL A 304 -4.65 -29.84 17.23
N TYR A 305 -3.91 -28.75 16.96
CA TYR A 305 -3.05 -28.13 17.96
C TYR A 305 -3.62 -26.78 18.40
N PRO A 306 -3.31 -26.32 19.63
CA PRO A 306 -3.73 -25.01 20.10
C PRO A 306 -3.25 -23.87 19.20
N VAL A 307 -3.94 -22.73 19.28
CA VAL A 307 -3.52 -21.50 18.61
C VAL A 307 -2.21 -21.01 19.22
N GLU A 308 -1.25 -20.65 18.37
CA GLU A 308 0.03 -20.08 18.76
C GLU A 308 0.15 -18.62 18.31
N TRP A 309 0.83 -17.79 19.10
CA TRP A 309 0.88 -16.33 18.92
C TRP A 309 2.21 -15.91 18.32
N GLU A 310 2.16 -15.15 17.22
CA GLU A 310 3.34 -14.57 16.58
C GLU A 310 3.63 -13.16 17.11
N THR A 311 2.60 -12.39 17.47
CA THR A 311 2.74 -11.05 18.05
C THR A 311 1.90 -10.88 19.29
N GLY A 312 2.17 -9.82 20.05
CA GLY A 312 1.23 -9.32 21.06
C GLY A 312 0.04 -8.55 20.43
N PRO A 313 -0.86 -8.03 21.28
CA PRO A 313 -2.00 -7.22 20.86
C PRO A 313 -1.55 -5.89 20.24
N PHE A 314 -2.33 -5.40 19.28
CA PHE A 314 -2.18 -4.07 18.65
C PHE A 314 -3.35 -3.13 18.97
N TRP A 315 -4.46 -3.66 19.50
CA TRP A 315 -5.57 -2.89 20.07
C TRP A 315 -6.20 -3.67 21.24
N GLU A 316 -7.02 -2.95 22.00
CA GLU A 316 -7.86 -3.44 23.11
C GLU A 316 -9.32 -3.10 22.83
#